data_AF-A0AAU7YX56-F1
#
_entry.id   AF-A0AAU7YX56-F1
#
_cell.length_a   1.000
_cell.length_b   1.000
_cell.length_c   1.000
_cell.angle_alpha   90.00
_cell.angle_beta   90.00
_cell.angle_gamma   90.00
#
_symmetry.space_group_name_H-M   'P 1'
#
loop_
_entity.id
_entity.type
_entity.pdbx_description
1 polymer ?
#
loop_
_entity_poly.entity_id
_entity_poly.type
_entity_poly.pdbx_seq_one_letter_code
_entity_poly.pdbx_strand_id
1 'polypeptide(L)'
;MNKTIEVIKDIRTLCTHVFEGGHRCASPALQRETFCYYHHPTRKPVQNPSRRRSRLHGFDLPLPSGQSDLQQAVYEVIRRLAANQISNRRAGMILTALDNINRNSPQIKNHSPQ
;
A
#
# COMPACT_ATOMS: atom_id res chain seq x y z
N MET A 1 -35.29 -16.49 -38.33
CA MET A 1 -33.98 -17.05 -37.92
C MET A 1 -32.91 -16.29 -38.69
N ASN A 2 -32.28 -15.32 -38.05
CA ASN A 2 -31.16 -14.54 -38.62
C ASN A 2 -30.68 -13.54 -37.56
N LYS A 3 -29.90 -14.02 -36.59
CA LYS A 3 -29.02 -13.15 -35.84
C LYS A 3 -27.64 -13.34 -36.42
N THR A 4 -27.26 -12.41 -37.30
CA THR A 4 -25.91 -12.20 -37.79
C THR A 4 -25.00 -12.29 -36.57
N ILE A 5 -24.23 -13.37 -36.48
CA ILE A 5 -23.15 -13.47 -35.52
C ILE A 5 -22.13 -12.46 -36.02
N GLU A 6 -22.29 -11.22 -35.56
CA GLU A 6 -21.19 -10.28 -35.54
C GLU A 6 -20.04 -11.03 -34.90
N VAL A 7 -19.03 -11.28 -35.72
CA VAL A 7 -17.72 -11.77 -35.33
C VAL A 7 -17.39 -11.10 -34.02
N ILE A 8 -17.39 -11.87 -32.93
CA ILE A 8 -16.86 -11.44 -31.64
C ILE A 8 -15.38 -11.23 -31.93
N LYS A 9 -15.05 -10.03 -32.43
CA LYS A 9 -13.70 -9.55 -32.68
C LYS A 9 -13.03 -9.69 -31.33
N ASP A 10 -12.09 -10.62 -31.26
CA ASP A 10 -11.40 -11.01 -30.05
C ASP A 10 -11.08 -9.76 -29.21
N ILE A 11 -11.86 -9.57 -28.13
CA ILE A 11 -11.93 -8.31 -27.37
C ILE A 11 -10.62 -8.06 -26.61
N ARG A 12 -9.68 -9.02 -26.66
CA ARG A 12 -8.39 -8.97 -26.00
C ARG A 12 -7.29 -8.66 -27.01
N THR A 13 -7.27 -7.43 -27.51
CA THR A 13 -6.07 -6.91 -28.16
C THR A 13 -4.91 -6.94 -27.17
N LEU A 14 -3.75 -7.47 -27.58
CA LEU A 14 -2.54 -7.46 -26.75
C LEU A 14 -1.81 -6.12 -26.87
N CYS A 15 -1.09 -5.76 -25.81
CA CYS A 15 -0.23 -4.59 -25.79
C CYS A 15 0.81 -4.62 -26.93
N THR A 16 1.00 -3.50 -27.62
CA THR A 16 1.95 -3.36 -28.73
C THR A 16 3.37 -2.98 -28.30
N HIS A 17 3.62 -2.80 -26.99
CA HIS A 17 4.96 -2.50 -26.47
C HIS A 17 5.96 -3.62 -26.77
N VAL A 18 7.17 -3.23 -27.20
CA VAL A 18 8.31 -4.11 -27.50
C VAL A 18 9.42 -3.81 -26.49
N PHE A 19 9.89 -4.82 -25.77
CA PHE A 19 11.02 -4.68 -24.86
C PHE A 19 12.35 -4.56 -25.63
N GLU A 20 13.41 -4.09 -24.98
CA GLU A 20 14.76 -3.97 -25.59
C GLU A 20 15.24 -5.30 -26.20
N GLY A 21 14.83 -6.45 -25.63
CA GLY A 21 15.10 -7.79 -26.17
C GLY A 21 14.19 -8.24 -27.32
N GLY A 22 13.45 -7.32 -27.97
CA GLY A 22 12.66 -7.56 -29.19
C GLY A 22 11.33 -8.31 -29.02
N HIS A 23 11.02 -8.84 -27.83
CA HIS A 23 9.76 -9.53 -27.58
C HIS A 23 8.63 -8.54 -27.20
N ARG A 24 7.39 -8.91 -27.53
CA ARG A 24 6.19 -8.09 -27.27
C ARG A 24 5.62 -8.35 -25.88
N CYS A 25 5.02 -7.32 -25.30
CA CYS A 25 4.28 -7.42 -24.05
C CYS A 25 3.04 -8.32 -24.22
N ALA A 26 2.92 -9.35 -23.38
CA ALA A 26 1.80 -10.30 -23.40
C ALA A 26 0.58 -9.85 -22.57
N SER A 27 0.61 -8.64 -21.98
CA SER A 27 -0.53 -8.12 -21.24
C SER A 27 -1.65 -7.65 -22.18
N PRO A 28 -2.93 -7.80 -21.80
CA PRO A 28 -4.04 -7.20 -22.53
C PRO A 28 -3.89 -5.69 -22.64
N ALA A 29 -4.19 -5.15 -23.82
CA ALA A 29 -4.36 -3.72 -24.01
C ALA A 29 -5.61 -3.24 -23.26
N LEU A 30 -5.63 -1.95 -22.91
CA LEU A 30 -6.84 -1.32 -22.39
C LEU A 30 -7.94 -1.34 -23.45
N GLN A 31 -9.19 -1.22 -23.02
CA GLN A 31 -10.33 -1.28 -23.92
C GLN A 31 -10.22 -0.18 -24.99
N ARG A 32 -10.26 -0.59 -26.27
CA ARG A 32 -10.11 0.28 -27.45
C ARG A 32 -8.75 1.00 -27.55
N GLU A 33 -7.73 0.48 -26.86
CA GLU A 33 -6.37 1.00 -26.88
C GLU A 33 -5.37 -0.02 -27.45
N THR A 34 -4.14 0.43 -27.70
CA THR A 34 -3.03 -0.42 -28.19
C THR A 34 -2.04 -0.82 -27.10
N PHE A 35 -2.08 -0.19 -25.93
CA PHE A 35 -1.17 -0.45 -24.82
C PHE A 35 -1.91 -0.97 -23.58
N CYS A 36 -1.22 -1.79 -22.77
CA CYS A 36 -1.71 -2.15 -21.45
C CYS A 36 -1.56 -0.99 -20.47
N TYR A 37 -2.18 -1.11 -19.29
CA TYR A 37 -2.05 -0.12 -18.21
C TYR A 37 -0.59 0.24 -17.88
N TYR A 38 0.36 -0.68 -18.07
CA TYR A 38 1.78 -0.48 -17.76
C TYR A 38 2.58 0.27 -18.84
N HIS A 39 2.17 0.17 -20.10
CA HIS A 39 2.87 0.79 -21.22
C HIS A 39 2.07 1.91 -21.89
N HIS A 40 0.91 2.27 -21.34
CA HIS A 40 0.07 3.34 -21.87
C HIS A 40 0.82 4.70 -21.78
N PRO A 41 0.87 5.51 -22.86
CA PRO A 41 1.64 6.77 -22.88
C PRO A 41 1.21 7.78 -21.81
N THR A 42 -0.07 7.77 -21.42
CA THR A 42 -0.59 8.66 -20.38
C THR A 42 -0.34 8.16 -18.95
N ARG A 43 0.24 6.96 -18.79
CA ARG A 43 0.60 6.43 -17.48
C ARG A 43 1.67 7.33 -16.87
N LYS A 44 1.29 8.06 -15.82
CA LYS A 44 2.25 8.85 -15.06
C LYS A 44 3.25 7.90 -14.40
N PRO A 45 4.57 8.15 -14.52
CA PRO A 45 5.55 7.42 -13.73
C PRO A 45 5.21 7.59 -12.25
N VAL A 46 5.57 6.60 -11.44
CA VAL A 46 5.40 6.70 -9.98
C VAL A 46 6.17 7.94 -9.54
N GLN A 47 5.46 9.00 -9.13
CA GLN A 47 6.05 10.31 -8.85
C GLN A 47 7.15 10.27 -7.78
N ASN A 48 7.18 9.22 -6.96
CA ASN A 48 8.20 9.06 -5.94
C ASN A 48 8.49 7.57 -5.63
N PRO A 49 9.39 6.90 -6.37
CA PRO A 49 9.73 5.50 -6.14
C PRO A 49 10.45 5.28 -4.79
N SER A 50 11.14 6.28 -4.24
CA SER A 50 11.76 6.17 -2.91
C SER A 50 10.71 6.15 -1.79
N ARG A 51 9.61 6.92 -1.91
CA ARG A 51 8.44 6.78 -1.00
C ARG A 51 7.72 5.43 -1.11
N ARG A 52 7.87 4.70 -2.22
CA ARG A 52 7.35 3.32 -2.30
C ARG A 52 8.26 2.37 -1.51
N ARG A 53 9.58 2.54 -1.60
CA ARG A 53 10.56 1.81 -0.76
C ARG A 53 10.39 2.14 0.73
N SER A 54 10.11 3.39 1.10
CA SER A 54 9.88 3.78 2.50
C SER A 54 8.74 3.00 3.16
N ARG A 55 7.69 2.60 2.41
CA ARG A 55 6.61 1.73 2.90
C ARG A 55 7.04 0.31 3.26
N LEU A 56 8.17 -0.14 2.72
CA LEU A 56 8.75 -1.45 2.98
C LEU A 56 9.79 -1.40 4.11
N HIS A 57 10.34 -0.23 4.41
CA HIS A 57 11.27 -0.07 5.52
C HIS A 57 10.55 -0.19 6.88
N GLY A 58 11.30 -0.70 7.86
CA GLY A 58 10.91 -0.69 9.27
C GLY A 58 10.93 0.73 9.84
N PHE A 59 10.36 0.88 11.02
CA PHE A 59 10.48 2.10 11.80
C PHE A 59 10.38 1.77 13.28
N ASP A 60 11.02 2.61 14.08
CA ASP A 60 11.05 2.43 15.52
C ASP A 60 9.80 3.07 16.13
N LEU A 61 9.22 2.33 17.08
CA LEU A 61 8.22 2.84 17.99
C LEU A 61 8.87 2.92 19.37
N PRO A 62 8.56 3.97 20.16
CA PRO A 62 9.03 4.04 21.53
C PRO A 62 8.52 2.81 22.29
N LEU A 63 9.37 2.20 23.12
CA LEU A 63 8.93 1.17 24.05
C LEU A 63 8.03 1.85 25.09
N PRO A 64 6.74 1.51 25.18
CA PRO A 64 5.84 2.22 26.06
C PRO A 64 6.14 1.91 27.52
N SER A 65 6.65 2.89 28.27
CA SER A 65 6.85 2.80 29.72
C SER A 65 5.67 3.40 30.50
N GLY A 66 4.75 4.07 29.80
CA GLY A 66 3.55 4.69 30.34
C GLY A 66 2.61 5.22 29.26
N GLN A 67 1.57 5.94 29.68
CA GLN A 67 0.53 6.46 28.76
C GLN A 67 1.07 7.47 27.76
N SER A 68 2.01 8.34 28.17
CA SER A 68 2.64 9.30 27.26
C SER A 68 3.31 8.62 26.07
N ASP A 69 4.03 7.52 26.34
CA ASP A 69 4.81 6.79 25.33
C ASP A 69 3.88 6.00 24.40
N LEU A 70 2.81 5.42 24.94
CA LEU A 70 1.74 4.81 24.13
C LEU A 70 1.10 5.84 23.19
N GLN A 71 0.79 7.03 23.70
CA GLN A 71 0.20 8.08 22.89
C GLN A 71 1.15 8.55 21.80
N GLN A 72 2.45 8.70 22.10
CA GLN A 72 3.48 9.00 21.10
C GLN A 72 3.59 7.91 20.03
N ALA A 73 3.56 6.62 20.42
CA ALA A 73 3.58 5.51 19.48
C ALA A 73 2.36 5.56 18.54
N VAL A 74 1.16 5.82 19.06
CA VAL A 74 -0.06 5.96 18.25
C VAL A 74 0.08 7.12 17.24
N TYR A 75 0.54 8.29 17.69
CA TYR A 75 0.73 9.43 16.79
C TYR A 75 1.75 9.16 15.69
N GLU A 76 2.82 8.44 15.98
CA GLU A 76 3.81 8.09 14.95
C GLU A 76 3.22 7.19 13.87
N VAL A 77 2.36 6.22 14.24
CA VAL A 77 1.64 5.38 13.28
C VAL A 77 0.67 6.21 12.44
N ILE A 78 -0.09 7.12 13.06
CA ILE A 78 -1.01 8.02 12.35
C ILE A 78 -0.24 8.92 11.37
N ARG A 79 0.86 9.52 11.82
CA ARG A 79 1.70 10.40 10.99
C ARG A 79 2.22 9.67 9.76
N ARG A 80 2.72 8.44 9.92
CA ARG A 80 3.22 7.62 8.81
C ARG A 80 2.10 7.14 7.89
N LEU A 81 0.93 6.82 8.43
CA LEU A 81 -0.24 6.45 7.64
C LEU A 81 -0.68 7.62 6.75
N ALA A 82 -0.84 8.81 7.33
CA ALA A 82 -1.19 10.04 6.63
C ALA A 82 -0.13 10.41 5.56
N ALA A 83 1.15 10.24 5.88
CA ALA A 83 2.26 10.46 4.95
C ALA A 83 2.40 9.35 3.88
N ASN A 84 1.54 8.32 3.91
CA ASN A 84 1.57 7.22 2.96
C ASN A 84 2.92 6.45 3.03
N GLN A 85 3.52 6.37 4.23
CA GLN A 85 4.81 5.74 4.50
C GLN A 85 4.68 4.35 5.13
N ILE A 86 3.46 3.89 5.43
CA ILE A 86 3.14 2.52 5.85
C ILE A 86 1.86 2.08 5.13
N SER A 87 1.59 0.78 5.05
CA SER A 87 0.33 0.29 4.48
C SER A 87 -0.79 0.27 5.52
N ASN A 88 -2.04 0.41 5.08
CA ASN A 88 -3.22 0.36 5.96
C ASN A 88 -3.26 -0.93 6.80
N ARG A 89 -2.89 -2.07 6.21
CA ARG A 89 -2.82 -3.35 6.92
C ARG A 89 -1.78 -3.33 8.05
N ARG A 90 -0.57 -2.81 7.79
CA ARG A 90 0.48 -2.68 8.81
C ARG A 90 0.05 -1.71 9.92
N ALA A 91 -0.50 -0.56 9.54
CA ALA A 91 -1.00 0.43 10.49
C ALA A 91 -2.07 -0.19 11.42
N GLY A 92 -3.04 -0.91 10.86
CA GLY A 92 -4.08 -1.60 11.62
C GLY A 92 -3.51 -2.60 12.63
N MET A 93 -2.59 -3.47 12.20
CA MET A 93 -1.96 -4.44 13.11
C MET A 93 -1.22 -3.77 14.29
N ILE A 94 -0.49 -2.67 14.02
CA ILE A 94 0.25 -1.95 15.05
C ILE A 94 -0.72 -1.25 16.01
N LEU A 95 -1.74 -0.56 15.51
CA LEU A 95 -2.73 0.13 16.36
C LEU A 95 -3.51 -0.85 17.24
N THR A 96 -3.89 -2.01 16.71
CA THR A 96 -4.50 -3.09 17.51
C THR A 96 -3.54 -3.59 18.60
N ALA A 97 -2.25 -3.76 18.29
CA ALA A 97 -1.27 -4.16 19.29
C ALA A 97 -1.11 -3.10 20.39
N LEU A 98 -1.02 -1.81 20.05
CA LEU A 98 -0.95 -0.71 21.01
C LEU A 98 -2.19 -0.62 21.90
N ASP A 99 -3.39 -0.82 21.33
CA ASP A 99 -4.64 -0.86 22.09
C ASP A 99 -4.69 -2.05 23.06
N ASN A 100 -4.21 -3.23 22.64
CA ASN A 100 -4.09 -4.39 23.52
C ASN A 100 -3.09 -4.15 24.66
N ILE A 101 -1.97 -3.47 24.40
CA ILE A 101 -1.01 -3.08 25.45
C ILE A 101 -1.68 -2.12 26.42
N ASN A 102 -2.38 -1.10 25.93
CA ASN A 102 -3.10 -0.13 26.76
C ASN A 102 -4.12 -0.80 27.70
N ARG A 103 -4.87 -1.79 27.21
CA ARG A 103 -5.87 -2.53 28.00
C ARG A 103 -5.26 -3.49 29.02
N ASN A 104 -4.11 -4.09 28.71
CA ASN A 104 -3.48 -5.12 29.55
C ASN A 104 -2.30 -4.61 30.38
N SER A 105 -1.98 -3.31 30.30
CA SER A 105 -0.86 -2.76 31.06
C SER A 105 -1.16 -2.87 32.56
N PRO A 106 -0.28 -3.51 33.37
CA PRO A 106 -0.46 -3.52 34.81
C PRO A 106 -0.43 -2.09 35.33
N GLN A 107 -1.40 -1.73 36.16
CA GLN A 107 -1.41 -0.46 36.90
C GLN A 107 -0.17 -0.45 37.80
N ILE A 108 0.90 0.24 37.39
CA ILE A 108 2.03 0.50 38.28
C ILE A 108 1.51 1.50 39.32
N LYS A 109 1.03 0.98 40.45
CA LYS A 109 0.71 1.80 41.63
C LYS A 109 2.03 2.37 42.13
N ASN A 110 2.33 3.61 41.78
CA ASN A 110 3.42 4.36 42.39
C ASN A 110 3.10 4.55 43.88
N HIS A 111 3.67 3.71 44.74
CA HIS A 111 3.66 3.97 46.18
C HIS A 111 4.65 5.12 46.43
N SER A 112 4.15 6.26 46.87
CA SER A 112 5.02 7.35 47.36
C SER A 112 5.71 6.86 48.64
N PRO A 113 7.04 6.98 48.78
CA PRO A 113 7.69 6.73 50.06
C PRO A 113 7.22 7.79 51.06
N GLN A 114 6.78 7.34 52.24
CA GLN A 114 6.47 8.18 53.40
C GLN A 114 7.73 8.80 53.98
#